data_AF-L2FMD5-F1
#
_entry.id   AF-L2FMD5-F1
#
_cell.length_a   1.000
_cell.length_b   1.000
_cell.length_c   1.000
_cell.angle_alpha   90.00
_cell.angle_beta   90.00
_cell.angle_gamma   90.00
#
_symmetry.space_group_name_H-M   'P 1'
#
loop_
_entity.id
_entity.type
_entity.pdbx_description
1 polymer ?
#
loop_
_entity_poly.entity_id
_entity_poly.type
_entity_poly.pdbx_seq_one_letter_code
_entity_poly.pdbx_strand_id
1 'polypeptide(L)'
;MDSLAGTEAQPRSTRCRHQDPPTRTRRTRFVCVSDTHNTTVKLPKGDVLIHAGDLTNQGSFSELSRAVTWLEKAPFEAKIVIAGNHDLTLDAPFYALHGPHFHNQAPQSPSDCLALLTSSPSITYLNHASAKITLTSPSGPRPTSFSVFGSPYSPRNGLWAFSYDTPPQSQTTLTAADPPALWADIPLESS
;
A
#
# COMPACT_ATOMS: atom_id res chain seq x y z
N MET A 1 -16.40 82.74 -35.21
CA MET A 1 -16.52 81.74 -34.13
C MET A 1 -16.97 80.48 -34.82
N ASP A 2 -16.11 79.45 -34.85
CA ASP A 2 -16.48 78.04 -34.73
C ASP A 2 -15.22 77.21 -34.92
N SER A 3 -14.70 76.74 -33.78
CA SER A 3 -13.56 75.84 -33.67
C SER A 3 -14.16 74.45 -33.40
N LEU A 4 -14.05 73.54 -34.36
CA LEU A 4 -14.42 72.12 -34.17
C LEU A 4 -13.14 71.31 -34.04
N ALA A 5 -12.78 71.01 -32.79
CA ALA A 5 -11.73 70.08 -32.44
C ALA A 5 -12.17 68.64 -32.80
N GLY A 6 -11.50 68.03 -33.78
CA GLY A 6 -11.60 66.61 -34.06
C GLY A 6 -10.99 65.81 -32.92
N THR A 7 -11.79 64.95 -32.29
CA THR A 7 -11.31 64.04 -31.23
C THR A 7 -11.00 62.69 -31.89
N GLU A 8 -9.71 62.39 -32.11
CA GLU A 8 -9.28 61.04 -32.51
C GLU A 8 -9.42 60.09 -31.32
N ALA A 9 -10.28 59.08 -31.47
CA ALA A 9 -10.41 57.98 -30.52
C ALA A 9 -9.33 56.92 -30.80
N GLN A 10 -8.42 56.70 -29.85
CA GLN A 10 -7.46 55.58 -29.88
C GLN A 10 -8.19 54.23 -29.84
N PRO A 11 -7.74 53.22 -30.62
CA PRO A 11 -8.33 51.89 -30.56
C PRO A 11 -7.99 51.21 -29.23
N ARG A 12 -9.02 50.77 -28.51
CA ARG A 12 -8.88 49.94 -27.32
C ARG A 12 -8.29 48.60 -27.74
N SER A 13 -7.05 48.34 -27.31
CA SER A 13 -6.40 47.04 -27.36
C SER A 13 -7.26 46.01 -26.62
N THR A 14 -7.95 45.16 -27.38
CA THR A 14 -8.55 43.93 -26.86
C THR A 14 -7.41 42.99 -26.52
N ARG A 15 -6.97 43.05 -25.26
CA ARG A 15 -6.15 42.00 -24.65
C ARG A 15 -6.94 40.70 -24.75
N CYS A 16 -6.64 39.88 -25.75
CA CYS A 16 -7.02 38.48 -25.74
C CYS A 16 -6.45 37.90 -24.46
N ARG A 17 -7.31 37.63 -23.48
CA ARG A 17 -6.94 36.79 -22.34
C ARG A 17 -6.65 35.42 -22.94
N HIS A 18 -5.38 35.12 -23.16
CA HIS A 18 -4.93 33.74 -23.31
C HIS A 18 -5.42 33.01 -22.05
N GLN A 19 -6.51 32.28 -22.18
CA GLN A 19 -6.86 31.27 -21.19
C GLN A 19 -5.87 30.14 -21.44
N ASP A 20 -4.99 29.91 -20.47
CA ASP A 20 -4.19 28.70 -20.49
C ASP A 20 -5.14 27.49 -20.59
N PRO A 21 -4.86 26.53 -21.49
CA PRO A 21 -5.70 25.36 -21.61
C PRO A 21 -5.79 24.65 -20.24
N PRO A 22 -6.96 24.10 -19.87
CA PRO A 22 -7.12 23.44 -18.58
C PRO A 22 -6.08 22.34 -18.44
N THR A 23 -5.33 22.39 -17.34
CA THR A 23 -4.32 21.37 -17.02
C THR A 23 -5.02 20.02 -16.88
N ARG A 24 -4.74 19.10 -17.82
CA ARG A 24 -5.33 17.76 -17.79
C ARG A 24 -4.70 16.95 -16.66
N THR A 25 -5.35 16.94 -15.49
CA THR A 25 -4.95 16.09 -14.36
C THR A 25 -4.99 14.62 -14.77
N ARG A 26 -3.90 13.89 -14.53
CA ARG A 26 -3.83 12.43 -14.70
C ARG A 26 -4.32 11.78 -13.41
N ARG A 27 -5.06 10.66 -13.52
CA ARG A 27 -5.59 9.94 -12.36
C ARG A 27 -5.03 8.53 -12.36
N THR A 28 -4.59 8.10 -11.18
CA THR A 28 -4.21 6.71 -10.89
C THR A 28 -5.31 6.10 -10.03
N ARG A 29 -5.77 4.90 -10.39
CA ARG A 29 -6.78 4.16 -9.63
C ARG A 29 -6.13 3.08 -8.78
N PHE A 30 -6.21 3.28 -7.48
CA PHE A 30 -5.88 2.26 -6.48
C PHE A 30 -7.10 1.39 -6.21
N VAL A 31 -6.88 0.09 -6.09
CA VAL A 31 -7.86 -0.89 -5.62
C VAL A 31 -7.28 -1.51 -4.36
N CYS A 32 -7.96 -1.31 -3.23
CA CYS A 32 -7.52 -1.81 -1.94
C CYS A 32 -8.44 -2.93 -1.47
N VAL A 33 -7.84 -4.02 -1.02
CA VAL A 33 -8.51 -5.17 -0.40
C VAL A 33 -7.70 -5.62 0.82
N SER A 34 -8.33 -6.36 1.72
CA SER A 34 -7.73 -6.87 2.96
C SER A 34 -8.55 -8.06 3.44
N ASP A 35 -8.05 -8.81 4.42
CA ASP A 35 -8.82 -9.80 5.17
C ASP A 35 -9.51 -10.82 4.25
N THR A 36 -8.80 -11.25 3.21
CA THR A 36 -9.36 -12.16 2.21
C THR A 36 -9.46 -13.57 2.74
N HIS A 37 -8.61 -13.98 3.69
CA HIS A 37 -8.74 -15.24 4.42
C HIS A 37 -8.99 -16.44 3.50
N ASN A 38 -8.06 -16.70 2.57
CA ASN A 38 -8.16 -17.73 1.51
C ASN A 38 -9.23 -17.52 0.45
N THR A 39 -10.01 -16.44 0.52
CA THR A 39 -11.05 -16.12 -0.47
C THR A 39 -10.44 -15.30 -1.60
N THR A 40 -10.99 -15.46 -2.80
CA THR A 40 -10.66 -14.58 -3.93
C THR A 40 -11.87 -13.73 -4.25
N VAL A 41 -11.66 -12.44 -4.50
CA VAL A 41 -12.73 -11.49 -4.83
C VAL A 41 -12.60 -11.02 -6.27
N LYS A 42 -13.72 -10.65 -6.89
CA LYS A 42 -13.71 -10.02 -8.20
C LYS A 42 -13.24 -8.57 -8.05
N LEU A 43 -12.02 -8.31 -8.52
CA LEU A 43 -11.42 -6.98 -8.45
C LEU A 43 -11.96 -6.08 -9.58
N PRO A 44 -12.33 -4.82 -9.30
CA PRO A 44 -12.60 -3.84 -10.34
C PRO A 44 -11.31 -3.50 -11.10
N LYS A 45 -11.44 -2.93 -12.30
CA LYS A 45 -10.26 -2.43 -13.04
C LYS A 45 -9.57 -1.33 -12.22
N GLY A 46 -8.24 -1.34 -12.22
CA GLY A 46 -7.40 -0.29 -11.63
C GLY A 46 -5.96 -0.41 -12.10
N ASP A 47 -5.12 0.51 -11.65
CA ASP A 47 -3.71 0.58 -12.02
C ASP A 47 -2.83 -0.09 -10.96
N VAL A 48 -3.17 0.10 -9.67
CA VAL A 48 -2.45 -0.42 -8.51
C VAL A 48 -3.37 -1.25 -7.63
N LEU A 49 -2.98 -2.48 -7.32
CA LEU A 49 -3.63 -3.32 -6.32
C LEU A 49 -2.87 -3.23 -5.01
N ILE A 50 -3.58 -3.04 -3.90
CA ILE A 50 -3.05 -3.10 -2.54
C ILE A 50 -3.80 -4.20 -1.79
N HIS A 51 -3.07 -5.18 -1.25
CA HIS A 51 -3.59 -6.12 -0.26
C HIS A 51 -3.04 -5.79 1.12
N ALA A 52 -3.91 -5.36 2.04
CA ALA A 52 -3.55 -4.77 3.32
C ALA A 52 -3.48 -5.79 4.49
N GLY A 53 -3.01 -7.00 4.21
CA GLY A 53 -2.86 -8.06 5.21
C GLY A 53 -3.98 -9.09 5.23
N ASP A 54 -3.77 -10.16 6.00
CA ASP A 54 -4.67 -11.30 6.19
C ASP A 54 -5.08 -11.98 4.88
N LEU A 55 -4.05 -12.40 4.14
CA LEU A 55 -4.20 -13.18 2.91
C LEU A 55 -4.81 -14.57 3.19
N THR A 56 -4.51 -15.12 4.36
CA THR A 56 -4.77 -16.52 4.70
C THR A 56 -5.54 -16.66 6.02
N ASN A 57 -5.93 -17.89 6.39
CA ASN A 57 -6.50 -18.13 7.71
C ASN A 57 -5.41 -18.37 8.75
N GLN A 58 -4.34 -19.09 8.39
CA GLN A 58 -3.28 -19.49 9.33
C GLN A 58 -1.86 -19.47 8.71
N GLY A 59 -1.69 -18.95 7.50
CA GLY A 59 -0.39 -18.76 6.89
C GLY A 59 0.32 -20.04 6.45
N SER A 60 -0.37 -21.15 6.20
CA SER A 60 0.34 -22.31 5.63
C SER A 60 0.90 -21.98 4.22
N PHE A 61 1.97 -22.68 3.82
CA PHE A 61 2.56 -22.53 2.49
C PHE A 61 1.52 -22.70 1.38
N SER A 62 0.60 -23.65 1.54
CA SER A 62 -0.46 -23.91 0.57
C SER A 62 -1.45 -22.75 0.45
N GLU A 63 -1.80 -22.11 1.57
CA GLU A 63 -2.68 -20.95 1.60
C GLU A 63 -2.02 -19.76 0.92
N LEU A 64 -0.78 -19.46 1.31
CA LEU A 64 0.01 -18.37 0.74
C LEU A 64 0.23 -18.57 -0.76
N SER A 65 0.55 -19.79 -1.20
CA SER A 65 0.78 -20.10 -2.61
C SER A 65 -0.47 -19.81 -3.46
N ARG A 66 -1.67 -20.15 -2.95
CA ARG A 66 -2.93 -19.81 -3.63
C ARG A 66 -3.18 -18.31 -3.67
N ALA A 67 -2.95 -17.60 -2.56
CA ALA A 67 -3.12 -16.15 -2.47
C ALA A 67 -2.18 -15.42 -3.44
N VAL A 68 -0.88 -15.77 -3.44
CA VAL A 68 0.12 -15.25 -4.39
C VAL A 68 -0.29 -15.53 -5.83
N THR A 69 -0.70 -16.76 -6.15
CA THR A 69 -1.17 -17.11 -7.50
C THR A 69 -2.34 -16.24 -7.95
N TRP A 70 -3.28 -15.93 -7.05
CA TRP A 70 -4.40 -15.04 -7.35
C TRP A 70 -3.95 -13.59 -7.59
N LEU A 71 -3.06 -13.07 -6.74
CA LEU A 71 -2.50 -11.72 -6.87
C LEU A 71 -1.68 -11.55 -8.16
N GLU A 72 -0.86 -12.53 -8.51
CA GLU A 72 -0.05 -12.51 -9.74
C GLU A 72 -0.92 -12.44 -10.99
N LYS A 73 -2.05 -13.17 -11.00
CA LYS A 73 -3.02 -13.17 -12.10
C LYS A 73 -3.83 -11.88 -12.20
N ALA A 74 -3.89 -11.06 -11.16
CA ALA A 74 -4.66 -9.83 -11.17
C ALA A 74 -4.08 -8.83 -12.20
N PRO A 75 -4.89 -8.25 -13.11
CA PRO A 75 -4.41 -7.43 -14.21
C PRO A 75 -4.13 -5.98 -13.77
N PHE A 76 -3.24 -5.81 -12.82
CA PHE A 76 -2.75 -4.53 -12.31
C PHE A 76 -1.28 -4.36 -12.67
N GLU A 77 -0.87 -3.12 -12.91
CA GLU A 77 0.51 -2.80 -13.25
C GLU A 77 1.44 -2.97 -12.04
N ALA A 78 0.99 -2.54 -10.86
CA ALA A 78 1.68 -2.76 -9.60
C ALA A 78 0.77 -3.48 -8.59
N LYS A 79 1.33 -4.42 -7.82
CA LYS A 79 0.66 -5.08 -6.70
C LYS A 79 1.52 -4.90 -5.45
N ILE A 80 0.97 -4.25 -4.44
CA ILE A 80 1.63 -4.00 -3.15
C ILE A 80 0.94 -4.88 -2.12
N VAL A 81 1.71 -5.63 -1.35
CA VAL A 81 1.19 -6.61 -0.40
C VAL A 81 1.92 -6.45 0.93
N ILE A 82 1.16 -6.41 2.01
CA ILE A 82 1.66 -6.64 3.37
C ILE A 82 1.03 -7.92 3.92
N ALA A 83 1.71 -8.55 4.88
CA ALA A 83 1.13 -9.61 5.69
C ALA A 83 0.14 -9.02 6.72
N GLY A 84 -0.72 -9.87 7.29
CA GLY A 84 -1.49 -9.56 8.49
C GLY A 84 -1.27 -10.60 9.59
N ASN A 85 -1.99 -10.44 10.69
CA ASN A 85 -1.84 -11.26 11.90
C ASN A 85 -2.25 -12.73 11.69
N HIS A 86 -2.97 -13.07 10.63
CA HIS A 86 -3.29 -14.45 10.23
C HIS A 86 -2.25 -15.12 9.33
N ASP A 87 -1.31 -14.36 8.77
CA ASP A 87 -0.27 -14.88 7.88
C ASP A 87 0.95 -15.39 8.67
N LEU A 88 0.70 -16.34 9.57
CA LEU A 88 1.58 -16.68 10.70
C LEU A 88 3.02 -17.00 10.33
N THR A 89 3.24 -17.74 9.25
CA THR A 89 4.59 -18.15 8.84
C THR A 89 5.44 -17.00 8.30
N LEU A 90 4.83 -15.85 8.01
CA LEU A 90 5.55 -14.65 7.57
C LEU A 90 6.17 -13.89 8.75
N ASP A 91 5.74 -14.16 9.98
CA ASP A 91 6.38 -13.74 11.22
C ASP A 91 7.21 -14.90 11.79
N ALA A 92 8.47 -15.02 11.32
CA ALA A 92 9.33 -16.13 11.70
C ALA A 92 9.56 -16.24 13.23
N PRO A 93 9.80 -15.14 13.98
CA PRO A 93 9.86 -15.20 15.45
C PRO A 93 8.59 -15.75 16.10
N PHE A 94 7.40 -15.25 15.71
CA PHE A 94 6.14 -15.76 16.23
C PHE A 94 5.94 -17.24 15.88
N TYR A 95 6.21 -17.61 14.63
CA TYR A 95 6.03 -18.97 14.14
C TYR A 95 6.96 -19.98 14.81
N ALA A 96 8.19 -19.59 15.15
CA ALA A 96 9.11 -20.45 15.89
C ALA A 96 8.58 -20.82 17.29
N LEU A 97 7.87 -19.89 17.94
CA LEU A 97 7.33 -20.07 19.29
C LEU A 97 5.95 -20.74 19.29
N HIS A 98 5.10 -20.39 18.32
CA HIS A 98 3.68 -20.76 18.32
C HIS A 98 3.28 -21.67 17.16
N GLY A 99 4.16 -21.91 16.19
CA GLY A 99 3.90 -22.76 15.03
C GLY A 99 3.32 -24.14 15.36
N PRO A 100 3.82 -24.87 16.38
CA PRO A 100 3.22 -26.15 16.80
C PRO A 100 1.77 -26.04 17.28
N HIS A 101 1.31 -24.88 17.75
CA HIS A 101 -0.09 -24.67 18.13
C HIS A 101 -1.02 -24.65 16.92
N PHE A 102 -0.55 -24.09 15.80
CA PHE A 102 -1.36 -23.90 14.58
C PHE A 102 -1.15 -25.02 13.55
N HIS A 103 0.09 -25.49 13.37
CA HIS A 103 0.49 -26.40 12.31
C HIS A 103 1.15 -27.68 12.84
N ASN A 104 0.75 -28.15 14.02
CA ASN A 104 1.33 -29.30 14.75
C ASN A 104 1.75 -30.47 13.85
N GLN A 105 0.83 -30.94 12.99
CA GLN A 105 1.01 -32.14 12.16
C GLN A 105 1.71 -31.84 10.82
N ALA A 106 1.92 -30.57 10.49
CA ALA A 106 2.52 -30.13 9.24
C ALA A 106 3.34 -28.84 9.44
N PRO A 107 4.52 -28.91 10.11
CA PRO A 107 5.38 -27.76 10.27
C PRO A 107 5.71 -27.12 8.91
N GLN A 108 5.52 -25.81 8.83
CA GLN A 108 5.85 -24.99 7.66
C GLN A 108 7.27 -24.44 7.75
N SER A 109 7.83 -24.07 6.60
CA SER A 109 9.10 -23.37 6.49
C SER A 109 8.84 -21.87 6.29
N PRO A 110 9.11 -21.00 7.29
CA PRO A 110 8.93 -19.55 7.15
C PRO A 110 9.69 -18.96 5.96
N SER A 111 10.89 -19.45 5.66
CA SER A 111 11.69 -18.98 4.51
C SER A 111 11.02 -19.30 3.19
N ASP A 112 10.47 -20.51 3.04
CA ASP A 112 9.81 -20.91 1.79
C ASP A 112 8.48 -20.17 1.61
N CYS A 113 7.77 -19.93 2.73
CA CYS A 113 6.55 -19.14 2.74
C CYS A 113 6.82 -17.68 2.35
N LEU A 114 7.87 -17.07 2.91
CA LEU A 114 8.27 -15.71 2.55
C LEU A 114 8.73 -15.62 1.10
N ALA A 115 9.44 -16.64 0.59
CA ALA A 115 9.94 -16.69 -0.78
C ALA A 115 8.82 -16.61 -1.83
N LEU A 116 7.61 -17.12 -1.52
CA LEU A 116 6.45 -16.99 -2.41
C LEU A 116 6.12 -15.52 -2.73
N LEU A 117 6.26 -14.63 -1.76
CA LEU A 117 5.96 -13.20 -1.94
C LEU A 117 7.17 -12.44 -2.49
N THR A 118 8.37 -12.69 -1.96
CA THR A 118 9.57 -11.91 -2.30
C THR A 118 10.21 -12.31 -3.63
N SER A 119 9.96 -13.53 -4.11
CA SER A 119 10.47 -14.00 -5.41
C SER A 119 9.51 -13.73 -6.55
N SER A 120 8.29 -13.23 -6.27
CA SER A 120 7.34 -12.89 -7.32
C SER A 120 7.84 -11.69 -8.12
N PRO A 121 7.88 -11.75 -9.46
CA PRO A 121 8.29 -10.63 -10.29
C PRO A 121 7.24 -9.51 -10.38
N SER A 122 6.02 -9.75 -9.88
CA SER A 122 4.90 -8.81 -10.02
C SER A 122 4.39 -8.24 -8.70
N ILE A 123 4.84 -8.77 -7.56
CA ILE A 123 4.43 -8.34 -6.22
C ILE A 123 5.56 -7.56 -5.57
N THR A 124 5.22 -6.39 -5.03
CA THR A 124 6.05 -5.67 -4.07
C THR A 124 5.56 -6.01 -2.67
N TYR A 125 6.26 -6.92 -1.99
CA TYR A 125 5.98 -7.25 -0.60
C TYR A 125 6.70 -6.27 0.35
N LEU A 126 5.96 -5.72 1.30
CA LEU A 126 6.49 -4.80 2.31
C LEU A 126 6.33 -5.42 3.70
N ASN A 127 7.43 -5.46 4.45
CA ASN A 127 7.43 -5.91 5.83
C ASN A 127 8.03 -4.79 6.70
N HIS A 128 7.17 -3.86 7.11
CA HIS A 128 7.57 -2.64 7.83
C HIS A 128 8.67 -1.87 7.07
N ALA A 129 8.39 -1.59 5.79
CA ALA A 129 9.36 -1.00 4.88
C ALA A 129 8.69 -0.07 3.87
N SER A 130 9.49 0.80 3.24
CA SER A 130 9.07 1.67 2.13
C SER A 130 9.52 1.14 0.77
N ALA A 131 8.74 1.45 -0.26
CA ALA A 131 9.14 1.28 -1.66
C ALA A 131 8.69 2.47 -2.52
N LYS A 132 9.44 2.75 -3.58
CA LYS A 132 9.03 3.69 -4.63
C LYS A 132 8.45 2.91 -5.80
N ILE A 133 7.19 3.16 -6.12
CA ILE A 133 6.49 2.53 -7.24
C ILE A 133 6.48 3.49 -8.41
N THR A 134 6.75 2.97 -9.60
CA THR A 134 6.71 3.73 -10.85
C THR A 134 5.84 3.01 -11.86
N LEU A 135 4.76 3.66 -12.28
CA LEU A 135 3.88 3.21 -13.34
C LEU A 135 4.40 3.74 -14.67
N THR A 136 4.77 2.83 -15.56
CA THR A 136 5.36 3.07 -16.88
C THR A 136 4.49 2.59 -18.03
N SER A 137 3.39 1.87 -17.75
CA SER A 137 2.53 1.27 -18.77
C SER A 137 2.14 2.28 -19.84
N PRO A 138 2.38 1.98 -21.13
CA PRO A 138 1.99 2.88 -22.20
C PRO A 138 0.49 3.13 -22.23
N SER A 139 -0.32 2.15 -21.81
CA SER A 139 -1.78 2.27 -21.71
C SER A 139 -2.25 2.91 -20.39
N GLY A 140 -1.35 3.12 -19.43
CA GLY A 140 -1.63 3.69 -18.11
C GLY A 140 -1.36 5.20 -17.99
N PRO A 141 -1.44 5.77 -16.78
CA PRO A 141 -1.11 7.16 -16.50
C PRO A 141 0.41 7.41 -16.59
N ARG A 142 0.95 7.50 -17.81
CA ARG A 142 2.40 7.65 -18.11
C ARG A 142 3.05 8.91 -17.50
N PRO A 143 4.35 8.80 -17.16
CA PRO A 143 4.80 8.03 -16.00
C PRO A 143 4.32 8.70 -14.71
N THR A 144 3.85 7.89 -13.76
CA THR A 144 3.44 8.34 -12.42
C THR A 144 4.24 7.56 -11.38
N SER A 145 4.89 8.25 -10.45
CA SER A 145 5.63 7.62 -9.36
C SER A 145 5.08 8.07 -8.00
N PHE A 146 5.10 7.18 -7.03
CA PHE A 146 4.72 7.45 -5.64
C PHE A 146 5.54 6.58 -4.69
N SER A 147 5.69 7.05 -3.44
CA SER A 147 6.27 6.26 -2.35
C SER A 147 5.14 5.60 -1.56
N VAL A 148 5.40 4.42 -1.01
CA VAL A 148 4.48 3.68 -0.15
C VAL A 148 5.26 3.08 1.00
N PHE A 149 4.72 3.18 2.21
CA PHE A 149 5.18 2.42 3.38
C PHE A 149 4.12 1.39 3.74
N GLY A 150 4.56 0.17 4.06
CA GLY A 150 3.67 -0.93 4.44
C GLY A 150 4.20 -1.65 5.67
N SER A 151 3.34 -1.85 6.67
CA SER A 151 3.67 -2.59 7.88
C SER A 151 2.58 -3.61 8.21
N PRO A 152 2.95 -4.86 8.53
CA PRO A 152 2.00 -5.88 8.95
C PRO A 152 1.58 -5.77 10.42
N TYR A 153 2.22 -4.86 11.18
CA TYR A 153 2.05 -4.77 12.62
C TYR A 153 0.67 -4.20 12.99
N SER A 154 -0.01 -4.87 13.91
CA SER A 154 -1.30 -4.47 14.47
C SER A 154 -1.31 -4.56 16.00
N PRO A 155 -2.19 -3.82 16.71
CA PRO A 155 -2.35 -3.97 18.15
C PRO A 155 -2.64 -5.41 18.53
N ARG A 156 -1.99 -5.91 19.60
CA ARG A 156 -2.19 -7.28 20.07
C ARG A 156 -3.66 -7.54 20.38
N ASN A 157 -4.22 -8.56 19.72
CA ASN A 157 -5.54 -9.10 20.01
C ASN A 157 -5.48 -10.63 20.05
N GLY A 158 -5.22 -11.20 21.23
CA GLY A 158 -5.02 -12.64 21.35
C GLY A 158 -3.65 -13.11 20.87
N LEU A 159 -3.56 -14.39 20.50
CA LEU A 159 -2.32 -15.05 20.10
C LEU A 159 -2.20 -15.09 18.56
N TRP A 160 -1.76 -13.99 17.97
CA TRP A 160 -1.59 -13.87 16.52
C TRP A 160 -0.25 -13.20 16.17
N ALA A 161 0.19 -13.41 14.92
CA ALA A 161 1.44 -12.86 14.41
C ALA A 161 1.39 -11.32 14.34
N PHE A 162 2.55 -10.68 14.18
CA PHE A 162 2.69 -9.24 13.94
C PHE A 162 1.95 -8.36 14.96
N SER A 163 1.84 -8.81 16.20
CA SER A 163 1.19 -8.06 17.27
C SER A 163 2.19 -7.19 18.03
N TYR A 164 1.86 -5.93 18.26
CA TYR A 164 2.56 -5.06 19.22
C TYR A 164 1.69 -4.76 20.44
N ASP A 165 2.32 -4.60 21.60
CA ASP A 165 1.62 -4.24 22.83
C ASP A 165 1.27 -2.75 22.82
N THR A 166 -0.01 -2.42 23.00
CA THR A 166 -0.44 -1.04 23.25
C THR A 166 -0.23 -0.72 24.73
N PRO A 167 0.35 0.44 25.08
CA PRO A 167 0.51 0.83 26.48
C PRO A 167 -0.88 0.89 27.15
N PRO A 168 -0.98 0.49 28.43
CA PRO A 168 -2.24 0.57 29.16
C PRO A 168 -2.79 1.99 29.12
N GLN A 169 -4.10 2.15 28.84
CA GLN A 169 -4.78 3.46 28.81
C GLN A 169 -4.69 4.25 30.14
N SER A 170 -4.15 3.65 31.21
CA SER A 170 -4.00 4.23 32.55
C SER A 170 -2.59 4.73 32.90
N GLN A 171 -1.61 4.73 32.00
CA GLN A 171 -0.26 5.24 32.30
C GLN A 171 0.21 6.31 31.31
N THR A 172 0.01 7.57 31.68
CA THR A 172 0.58 8.76 31.05
C THR A 172 2.03 8.98 31.47
N THR A 173 2.87 7.94 31.41
CA THR A 173 4.31 8.03 31.72
C THR A 173 5.11 7.28 30.67
N LEU A 174 5.83 8.05 29.86
CA LEU A 174 6.70 7.61 28.77
C LEU A 174 7.83 6.73 29.33
N THR A 175 7.82 5.44 29.01
CA THR A 175 8.99 4.57 29.19
C THR A 175 9.10 3.58 28.03
N ALA A 176 10.03 3.87 27.12
CA ALA A 176 10.88 3.00 26.27
C ALA A 176 10.31 1.79 25.50
N ALA A 177 9.04 1.43 25.65
CA ALA A 177 8.32 0.48 24.80
C ALA A 177 7.07 1.16 24.22
N ASP A 178 7.23 2.43 23.83
CA ASP A 178 6.13 3.28 23.43
C ASP A 178 5.80 3.08 21.92
N PRO A 179 4.51 2.98 21.53
CA PRO A 179 4.03 3.00 20.15
C PRO A 179 4.63 4.08 19.21
N PRO A 180 5.03 5.27 19.68
CA PRO A 180 5.70 6.26 18.84
C PRO A 180 6.98 5.75 18.20
N ALA A 181 7.70 4.77 18.76
CA ALA A 181 8.92 4.24 18.15
C ALA A 181 8.63 3.47 16.85
N LEU A 182 7.58 2.64 16.83
CA LEU A 182 7.19 1.86 15.64
C LEU A 182 6.75 2.77 14.48
N TRP A 183 6.13 3.91 14.79
CA TRP A 183 5.64 4.86 13.78
C TRP A 183 6.62 6.01 13.48
N ALA A 184 7.66 6.18 14.29
CA ALA A 184 8.74 7.14 14.03
C ALA A 184 9.63 6.73 12.85
N ASP A 185 9.64 5.45 12.49
CA ASP A 185 10.38 4.91 11.36
C ASP A 185 9.71 5.16 10.00
N ILE A 186 8.49 5.74 9.97
CA ILE A 186 7.86 6.17 8.72
C ILE A 186 8.68 7.34 8.15
N PRO A 187 9.32 7.20 6.98
CA PRO A 187 10.07 8.29 6.39
C PRO A 187 9.13 9.45 6.06
N LEU A 188 9.48 10.68 6.43
CA LEU A 188 8.72 11.89 6.09
C LEU A 188 8.53 12.09 4.57
N GLU A 189 9.33 11.42 3.74
CA GLU A 189 9.20 11.42 2.28
C GLU A 189 8.16 10.42 1.73
N SER A 190 7.44 9.72 2.61
CA SER A 190 6.36 8.80 2.25
C SER A 190 4.96 9.36 2.50
N SER A 191 4.85 10.61 2.97
CA SER A 191 3.60 11.38 3.14
C SER A 191 3.30 12.35 2.02
#